data_AF-A0A1K0ILT6-F1
#
_entry.id   AF-A0A1K0ILT6-F1
#
_cell.length_a   1.000
_cell.length_b   1.000
_cell.length_c   1.000
_cell.angle_alpha   90.00
_cell.angle_beta   90.00
_cell.angle_gamma   90.00
#
_symmetry.space_group_name_H-M   'P 1'
#
loop_
_entity.id
_entity.type
_entity.pdbx_description
1 polymer ?
#
loop_
_entity_poly.entity_id
_entity_poly.type
_entity_poly.pdbx_seq_one_letter_code
_entity_poly.pdbx_strand_id
1 'polypeptide(L)'
;MPLAFLVLPLVLHGPSLDLVVSTNRSSGLHLFIGKLGEKRENLLAIHSRALALRSLTLESLMLGEQTALMRIDPSTANVWCYALREGTRFPALPERLRRITPACERLGHWFAGVSDQKVAHALKVEF
;
A
#
# COMPACT_ATOMS: atom_id res chain seq x y z
N MET A 1 10.25 -5.15 -2.80
CA MET A 1 9.21 -4.71 -3.76
C MET A 1 7.82 -5.36 -3.65
N PRO A 2 7.64 -6.68 -3.39
CA PRO A 2 6.34 -7.37 -3.54
C PRO A 2 5.16 -6.67 -2.85
N LEU A 3 5.40 -6.10 -1.66
CA LEU A 3 4.39 -5.39 -0.88
C LEU A 3 3.80 -4.14 -1.56
N ALA A 4 4.49 -3.53 -2.53
CA ALA A 4 3.96 -2.41 -3.30
C ALA A 4 2.68 -2.81 -4.07
N PHE A 5 2.59 -4.07 -4.50
CA PHE A 5 1.43 -4.63 -5.20
C PHE A 5 0.21 -4.83 -4.29
N LEU A 6 0.32 -4.56 -2.99
CA LEU A 6 -0.81 -4.61 -2.05
C LEU A 6 -1.36 -3.24 -1.70
N VAL A 7 -0.65 -2.14 -2.03
CA VAL A 7 -1.10 -0.79 -1.66
C VAL A 7 -2.38 -0.44 -2.41
N LEU A 8 -2.37 -0.44 -3.75
CA LEU A 8 -3.54 -0.06 -4.55
C LEU A 8 -4.77 -0.96 -4.31
N PRO A 9 -4.67 -2.30 -4.25
CA PRO A 9 -5.80 -3.19 -3.96
C PRO A 9 -6.48 -2.97 -2.60
N LEU A 10 -5.76 -2.39 -1.64
CA LEU A 10 -6.28 -2.08 -0.31
C LEU A 10 -6.87 -0.67 -0.24
N VAL A 11 -6.22 0.34 -0.85
CA VAL A 11 -6.66 1.74 -0.74
C VAL A 11 -7.69 2.15 -1.78
N LEU A 12 -7.76 1.48 -2.93
CA LEU A 12 -8.76 1.75 -3.98
C LEU A 12 -10.06 0.95 -3.80
N HIS A 13 -10.12 0.09 -2.78
CA HIS A 13 -11.33 -0.62 -2.39
C HIS A 13 -11.95 0.03 -1.15
N GLY A 14 -13.14 0.64 -1.29
CA GLY A 14 -13.79 1.44 -0.23
C GLY A 14 -13.82 0.78 1.16
N PRO A 15 -14.38 -0.44 1.30
CA PRO A 15 -14.42 -1.13 2.59
C PRO A 15 -13.04 -1.40 3.20
N SER A 16 -12.04 -1.75 2.38
CA SER A 16 -10.67 -1.95 2.86
C SER A 16 -10.04 -0.63 3.30
N LEU A 17 -10.24 0.44 2.54
CA LEU A 17 -9.80 1.79 2.87
C LEU A 17 -10.40 2.25 4.20
N ASP A 18 -11.71 2.05 4.42
CA ASP A 18 -12.39 2.41 5.65
C ASP A 18 -11.79 1.68 6.87
N LEU A 19 -11.44 0.40 6.71
CA LEU A 19 -10.76 -0.37 7.75
C LEU A 19 -9.32 0.11 8.01
N VAL A 20 -8.56 0.45 6.97
CA VAL A 20 -7.21 1.03 7.14
C VAL A 20 -7.30 2.39 7.85
N VAL A 21 -8.23 3.25 7.44
CA VAL A 21 -8.41 4.60 7.99
C VAL A 21 -8.97 4.57 9.42
N SER A 22 -9.73 3.56 9.80
CA SER A 22 -10.23 3.38 11.17
C SER A 22 -9.29 2.60 12.09
N THR A 23 -8.21 2.03 11.56
CA THR A 23 -7.20 1.30 12.35
C THR A 23 -6.04 2.22 12.70
N ASN A 24 -5.74 2.35 13.98
CA ASN A 24 -4.66 3.19 14.47
C ASN A 24 -3.30 2.67 14.00
N ARG A 25 -2.37 3.60 13.72
CA ARG A 25 -1.01 3.27 13.30
C ARG A 25 -0.32 2.31 14.29
N SER A 26 -0.51 2.53 15.60
CA SER A 26 0.04 1.70 16.69
C SER A 26 -0.60 0.31 16.81
N SER A 27 -1.82 0.11 16.31
CA SER A 27 -2.50 -1.19 16.37
C SER A 27 -1.91 -2.21 15.39
N GLY A 28 -1.16 -1.78 14.38
CA GLY A 28 -0.44 -2.68 13.49
C GLY A 28 -1.30 -3.48 12.50
N LEU A 29 -0.63 -4.30 11.69
CA LEU A 29 -1.23 -5.11 10.65
C LEU A 29 -2.23 -6.16 11.21
N HIS A 30 -1.94 -6.73 12.38
CA HIS A 30 -2.72 -7.84 12.94
C HIS A 30 -4.18 -7.44 13.23
N LEU A 31 -4.41 -6.23 13.79
CA LEU A 31 -5.76 -5.76 14.08
C LEU A 31 -6.55 -5.50 12.80
N PHE A 32 -5.90 -4.90 11.79
CA PHE A 32 -6.50 -4.70 10.47
C PHE A 32 -6.95 -6.03 9.84
N ILE A 33 -6.07 -7.04 9.88
CA ILE A 33 -6.36 -8.38 9.35
C ILE A 33 -7.48 -9.06 10.13
N GLY A 34 -7.48 -8.93 11.45
CA GLY A 34 -8.55 -9.46 12.30
C GLY A 34 -9.92 -8.92 11.91
N LYS A 35 -10.04 -7.59 11.79
CA LYS A 35 -11.30 -6.93 11.38
C LYS A 35 -11.70 -7.29 9.95
N LEU A 36 -10.74 -7.29 9.03
CA LEU A 36 -11.01 -7.65 7.63
C LEU A 36 -11.45 -9.11 7.51
N GLY A 37 -10.89 -9.99 8.33
CA GLY A 37 -11.14 -11.42 8.37
C GLY A 37 -12.41 -11.86 9.11
N GLU A 38 -13.13 -10.96 9.78
CA GLU A 38 -14.49 -11.23 10.29
C GLU A 38 -15.40 -11.77 9.19
N LYS A 39 -15.13 -11.33 7.95
CA LYS A 39 -15.70 -11.85 6.70
C LYS A 39 -14.59 -12.44 5.85
N ARG A 40 -14.44 -13.77 5.86
CA ARG A 40 -13.34 -14.50 5.20
C ARG A 40 -13.20 -14.12 3.72
N GLU A 41 -14.30 -13.90 3.03
CA GLU A 41 -14.36 -13.47 1.63
C GLU A 41 -13.58 -12.17 1.38
N ASN A 42 -13.54 -11.25 2.34
CA ASN A 42 -12.84 -9.98 2.18
C ASN A 42 -11.31 -10.16 2.11
N LEU A 43 -10.77 -11.11 2.89
CA LEU A 43 -9.35 -11.48 2.84
C LEU A 43 -9.03 -12.19 1.53
N LEU A 44 -9.84 -13.17 1.13
CA LEU A 44 -9.61 -13.93 -0.12
C LEU A 44 -9.69 -13.03 -1.36
N ALA A 45 -10.57 -12.03 -1.34
CA ALA A 45 -10.71 -11.09 -2.45
C ALA A 45 -9.49 -10.17 -2.64
N ILE A 46 -8.60 -10.02 -1.65
CA ILE A 46 -7.38 -9.19 -1.79
C ILE A 46 -6.51 -9.72 -2.93
N HIS A 47 -6.30 -11.04 -3.00
CA HIS A 47 -5.45 -11.63 -4.02
C HIS A 47 -5.98 -11.36 -5.43
N SER A 48 -7.29 -11.56 -5.64
CA SER A 48 -7.93 -11.27 -6.93
C SER A 48 -7.81 -9.80 -7.31
N ARG A 49 -7.95 -8.86 -6.35
CA ARG A 49 -7.75 -7.42 -6.61
C ARG A 49 -6.29 -7.09 -6.91
N ALA A 50 -5.33 -7.75 -6.24
CA ALA A 50 -3.90 -7.56 -6.51
C ALA A 50 -3.53 -8.00 -7.94
N LEU A 51 -4.08 -9.12 -8.40
CA LEU A 51 -3.92 -9.55 -9.79
C LEU A 51 -4.56 -8.56 -10.77
N ALA A 52 -5.80 -8.13 -10.50
CA ALA A 52 -6.52 -7.20 -11.36
C ALA A 52 -5.84 -5.82 -11.48
N LEU A 53 -5.18 -5.35 -10.42
CA LEU A 53 -4.50 -4.06 -10.36
C LEU A 53 -2.97 -4.17 -10.56
N ARG A 54 -2.46 -5.34 -10.97
CA ARG A 54 -1.02 -5.55 -11.15
C ARG A 54 -0.43 -4.59 -12.17
N SER A 55 -1.07 -4.45 -13.35
CA SER A 55 -0.61 -3.53 -14.40
C SER A 55 -0.64 -2.08 -13.94
N LEU A 56 -1.74 -1.64 -13.32
CA LEU A 56 -1.86 -0.29 -12.79
C LEU A 56 -0.80 0.01 -11.71
N THR A 57 -0.51 -0.96 -10.86
CA THR A 57 0.54 -0.80 -9.84
C THR A 57 1.91 -0.65 -10.50
N LEU A 58 2.22 -1.49 -11.49
CA LEU A 58 3.48 -1.40 -12.23
C LEU A 58 3.61 -0.07 -12.96
N GLU A 59 2.56 0.37 -13.67
CA GLU A 59 2.52 1.67 -14.35
C GLU A 59 2.71 2.83 -13.36
N SER A 60 2.08 2.76 -12.19
CA SER A 60 2.26 3.78 -11.13
C SER A 60 3.69 3.81 -10.60
N LEU A 61 4.32 2.63 -10.45
CA LEU A 61 5.71 2.52 -10.03
C LEU A 61 6.66 3.10 -11.09
N MET A 62 6.42 2.77 -12.36
CA MET A 62 7.21 3.31 -13.48
C MET A 62 7.05 4.81 -13.64
N LEU A 63 5.84 5.34 -13.47
CA LEU A 63 5.64 6.78 -13.48
C LEU A 63 6.42 7.45 -12.35
N GLY A 64 6.36 6.92 -11.12
CA GLY A 64 7.11 7.45 -9.99
C GLY A 64 8.63 7.44 -10.19
N GLU A 65 9.17 6.41 -10.86
CA GLU A 65 10.57 6.34 -11.28
C GLU A 65 10.91 7.43 -12.31
N GLN A 66 10.13 7.49 -13.39
CA GLN A 66 10.35 8.42 -14.51
C GLN A 66 10.22 9.88 -14.10
N THR A 67 9.35 10.19 -13.14
CA THR A 67 9.16 11.55 -12.61
C THR A 67 10.08 11.86 -11.43
N ALA A 68 11.05 11.00 -11.12
CA ALA A 68 11.98 11.17 -10.01
C ALA A 68 11.31 11.39 -8.64
N LEU A 69 10.16 10.74 -8.40
CA LEU A 69 9.54 10.68 -7.08
C LEU A 69 10.19 9.60 -6.20
N MET A 70 10.62 8.52 -6.85
CA MET A 70 11.36 7.42 -6.22
C MET A 70 12.38 6.83 -7.19
N ARG A 71 13.26 5.99 -6.65
CA ARG A 71 14.16 5.13 -7.41
C ARG A 71 13.96 3.68 -7.01
N ILE A 72 13.95 2.78 -8.00
CA ILE A 72 13.89 1.33 -7.84
C ILE A 72 15.26 0.76 -8.20
N ASP A 73 15.88 0.04 -7.27
CA ASP A 73 17.11 -0.70 -7.54
C ASP A 73 16.79 -1.99 -8.32
N PRO A 74 17.28 -2.16 -9.56
CA PRO A 74 17.00 -3.35 -10.34
C PRO A 74 17.66 -4.61 -9.78
N SER A 75 18.72 -4.49 -8.97
CA SER A 75 19.45 -5.62 -8.41
C SER A 75 18.83 -6.13 -7.11
N THR A 76 18.35 -5.22 -6.25
CA THR A 76 17.79 -5.56 -4.93
C THR A 76 16.27 -5.47 -4.85
N ALA A 77 15.62 -4.90 -5.86
CA ALA A 77 14.20 -4.57 -5.86
C ALA A 77 13.76 -3.76 -4.61
N ASN A 78 14.69 -2.91 -4.13
CA ASN A 78 14.43 -1.90 -3.12
C ASN A 78 13.90 -0.63 -3.77
N VAL A 79 13.06 0.08 -3.03
CA VAL A 79 12.48 1.35 -3.47
C VAL A 79 12.83 2.41 -2.44
N TRP A 80 13.34 3.55 -2.90
CA TRP A 80 13.63 4.70 -2.04
C TRP A 80 13.08 5.97 -2.67
N CYS A 81 12.47 6.81 -1.86
CA CYS A 81 11.94 8.10 -2.31
C CYS A 81 13.07 9.13 -2.38
N TYR A 82 13.01 10.03 -3.36
CA TYR A 82 13.89 11.18 -3.36
C TYR A 82 13.52 12.14 -2.23
N ALA A 83 14.54 12.67 -1.54
CA ALA A 83 14.32 13.73 -0.58
C ALA A 83 13.72 14.95 -1.29
N LEU A 84 12.72 15.56 -0.68
CA LEU A 84 12.17 16.80 -1.17
C LEU A 84 13.25 17.88 -1.10
N ARG A 85 13.39 18.65 -2.18
CA ARG A 85 14.24 19.83 -2.15
C ARG A 85 13.68 20.84 -1.16
N GLU A 86 14.55 21.49 -0.40
CA GLU A 86 14.16 22.58 0.49
C GLU A 86 13.33 23.63 -0.28
N GLY A 87 12.22 24.07 0.32
CA GLY A 87 11.29 25.02 -0.29
C GLY A 87 10.27 24.42 -1.26
N THR A 88 10.29 23.10 -1.53
CA THR A 88 9.25 22.45 -2.34
C THR A 88 7.90 22.48 -1.61
N ARG A 89 6.88 23.07 -2.24
CA ARG A 89 5.51 23.05 -1.73
C ARG A 89 4.78 21.84 -2.31
N PHE A 90 4.11 21.07 -1.44
CA PHE A 90 3.21 20.03 -1.91
C PHE A 90 2.04 20.64 -2.67
N PRO A 91 1.59 20.03 -3.78
CA PRO A 91 0.36 20.43 -4.42
C PRO A 91 -0.82 20.22 -3.44
N ALA A 92 -1.81 21.10 -3.51
CA ALA A 92 -3.05 20.90 -2.79
C ALA A 92 -3.72 19.62 -3.31
N LEU A 93 -3.91 18.64 -2.43
CA LEU A 93 -4.56 17.38 -2.80
C LEU A 93 -6.07 17.61 -2.96
N PRO A 94 -6.68 17.07 -4.03
CA PRO A 94 -8.14 17.02 -4.14
C PRO A 94 -8.77 16.30 -2.95
N GLU A 95 -9.97 16.74 -2.54
CA GLU A 95 -10.69 16.18 -1.38
C GLU A 95 -10.86 14.66 -1.47
N ARG A 96 -11.12 14.14 -2.68
CA ARG A 96 -11.22 12.69 -2.95
C ARG A 96 -9.96 11.89 -2.60
N LEU A 97 -8.78 12.51 -2.58
CA LEU A 97 -7.51 11.86 -2.24
C LEU A 97 -7.13 12.03 -0.77
N ARG A 98 -7.83 12.90 -0.02
CA ARG A 98 -7.51 13.24 1.38
C ARG A 98 -7.45 12.02 2.30
N ARG A 99 -8.25 10.98 2.03
CA ARG A 99 -8.28 9.72 2.79
C ARG A 99 -7.22 8.71 2.35
N ILE A 100 -6.77 8.77 1.09
CA ILE A 100 -5.88 7.77 0.49
C ILE A 100 -4.45 7.94 1.01
N THR A 101 -3.92 9.16 1.02
CA THR A 101 -2.56 9.44 1.49
C THR A 101 -2.26 8.90 2.90
N PRO A 102 -3.05 9.22 3.95
CA PRO A 102 -2.79 8.68 5.29
C PRO A 102 -3.00 7.17 5.38
N ALA A 103 -3.82 6.57 4.50
CA ALA A 103 -3.97 5.12 4.46
C ALA A 103 -2.71 4.44 3.89
N CYS A 104 -2.14 4.99 2.81
CA CYS A 104 -0.86 4.52 2.25
C CYS A 104 0.28 4.59 3.27
N GLU A 105 0.39 5.70 4.02
CA GLU A 105 1.41 5.87 5.06
C GLU A 105 1.27 4.84 6.19
N ARG A 106 0.03 4.49 6.57
CA ARG A 106 -0.21 3.44 7.59
C ARG A 106 0.16 2.07 7.09
N LEU A 107 -0.23 1.72 5.86
CA LEU A 107 0.16 0.45 5.24
C LEU A 107 1.69 0.34 5.18
N GLY A 108 2.37 1.37 4.70
CA GLY A 108 3.84 1.41 4.68
C GLY A 108 4.46 1.23 6.07
N HIS A 109 3.91 1.89 7.09
CA HIS A 109 4.37 1.72 8.47
C HIS A 109 4.16 0.30 9.01
N TRP A 110 3.00 -0.30 8.78
CA TRP A 110 2.71 -1.66 9.23
C TRP A 110 3.55 -2.70 8.51
N PHE A 111 3.79 -2.50 7.21
CA PHE A 111 4.62 -3.38 6.41
C PHE A 111 6.09 -3.30 6.79
N ALA A 112 6.61 -2.12 7.16
CA ALA A 112 8.02 -1.95 7.54
C ALA A 112 8.44 -2.82 8.74
N GLY A 113 7.52 -3.19 9.62
CA GLY A 113 7.79 -4.02 10.81
C GLY A 113 7.60 -5.52 10.60
N VAL A 114 7.22 -5.97 9.40
CA VAL A 114 6.81 -7.36 9.14
C VAL A 114 7.46 -7.88 7.86
N SER A 115 7.96 -9.11 7.86
CA SER A 115 8.54 -9.68 6.63
C SER A 115 7.49 -9.90 5.54
N ASP A 116 7.91 -9.77 4.28
CA ASP A 116 7.04 -9.93 3.11
C ASP A 116 6.22 -11.22 3.14
N GLN A 117 6.83 -12.35 3.53
CA GLN A 117 6.15 -13.64 3.67
C GLN A 117 5.06 -13.63 4.73
N LYS A 118 5.27 -12.97 5.87
CA LYS A 118 4.27 -12.86 6.93
C LYS A 118 3.11 -11.99 6.48
N VAL A 119 3.37 -10.89 5.77
CA VAL A 119 2.31 -10.05 5.18
C VAL A 119 1.50 -10.85 4.17
N ALA A 120 2.17 -11.56 3.25
CA ALA A 120 1.53 -12.40 2.24
C ALA A 120 0.62 -13.45 2.87
N HIS A 121 1.15 -14.22 3.82
CA HIS A 121 0.39 -15.27 4.50
C HIS A 121 -0.83 -14.73 5.26
N ALA A 122 -0.67 -13.58 5.92
CA ALA A 122 -1.73 -12.99 6.73
C ALA A 122 -2.85 -12.39 5.86
N LEU A 123 -2.49 -11.81 4.70
CA LEU A 123 -3.46 -11.27 3.72
C LEU A 123 -3.96 -12.31 2.72
N LYS A 124 -3.53 -13.58 2.82
CA LYS A 124 -3.92 -14.67 1.91
C LYS A 124 -3.62 -14.35 0.44
N VAL A 125 -2.42 -13.82 0.19
CA VAL A 125 -1.91 -13.50 -1.15
C VAL A 125 -0.62 -14.24 -1.45
N GLU A 126 -0.35 -14.44 -2.73
CA GLU A 126 0.89 -14.99 -3.27
C GLU A 126 1.51 -13.98 -4.25
N PHE A 127 2.84 -13.95 -4.33
CA PHE A 127 3.64 -13.01 -5.12
C PHE A 127 4.37 -13.73 -6.26
#